data_AF-A0A1G2DEP3-F1
#
_entry.id   AF-A0A1G2DEP3-F1
#
_cell.length_a   1.000
_cell.length_b   1.000
_cell.length_c   1.000
_cell.angle_alpha   90.00
_cell.angle_beta   90.00
_cell.angle_gamma   90.00
#
_symmetry.space_group_name_H-M   'P 1'
#
loop_
_entity.id
_entity.type
_entity.pdbx_description
1 polymer ?
#
loop_
_entity_poly.entity_id
_entity_poly.type
_entity_poly.pdbx_seq_one_letter_code
_entity_poly.pdbx_strand_id
1 'polypeptide(L)'
;MEHKERLKDIISRLPFTPTAPIGRKEFFIGLIVITVVSFLFSIGITVLLGESNIFVVGAIALIASYVTATWSVKRFLDIRPETKARLLQIVLFASFLVLNILTYIQVGMLKELRAFSDYVVTHGLGADGAPEVSAFTLSYGTPVSIARAVIGILLLIFVLVLLVKKGREVKN
;
A
#
# COMPACT_ATOMS: atom_id res chain seq x y z
N MET A 1 35.06 -1.74 6.09
CA MET A 1 34.51 -1.65 4.71
C MET A 1 33.66 -2.89 4.35
N GLU A 2 33.98 -4.09 4.86
CA GLU A 2 33.25 -5.34 4.60
C GLU A 2 31.74 -5.33 4.90
N HIS A 3 31.29 -4.61 5.93
CA HIS A 3 29.88 -4.68 6.32
C HIS A 3 28.95 -3.98 5.30
N LYS A 4 29.46 -2.98 4.56
CA LYS A 4 28.73 -2.28 3.48
C LYS A 4 28.56 -3.15 2.24
N GLU A 5 29.54 -3.99 1.93
CA GLU A 5 29.47 -4.92 0.79
C GLU A 5 28.47 -6.04 1.04
N ARG A 6 28.45 -6.63 2.25
CA ARG A 6 27.46 -7.67 2.61
C ARG A 6 26.00 -7.17 2.57
N LEU A 7 25.74 -5.91 2.93
CA LEU A 7 24.38 -5.33 2.88
C LEU A 7 23.94 -4.99 1.46
N LYS A 8 24.87 -4.51 0.61
CA LYS A 8 24.65 -4.37 -0.83
C LYS A 8 24.28 -5.73 -1.45
N ASP A 9 24.95 -6.79 -1.03
CA ASP A 9 24.75 -8.15 -1.52
C ASP A 9 23.43 -8.81 -1.09
N ILE A 10 22.92 -8.51 0.11
CA ILE A 10 21.63 -9.06 0.58
C ILE A 10 20.46 -8.40 -0.15
N ILE A 11 20.57 -7.11 -0.44
CA ILE A 11 19.50 -6.34 -1.09
C ILE A 11 19.53 -6.57 -2.61
N SER A 12 20.72 -6.67 -3.22
CA SER A 12 20.86 -6.92 -4.67
C SER A 12 20.41 -8.32 -5.12
N ARG A 13 20.28 -9.28 -4.20
CA ARG A 13 19.84 -10.66 -4.48
C ARG A 13 18.33 -10.88 -4.38
N LEU A 14 17.55 -9.88 -3.95
CA LEU A 14 16.09 -9.98 -3.84
C LEU A 14 15.42 -9.63 -5.17
N PRO A 15 14.46 -10.43 -5.67
CA PRO A 15 13.74 -10.11 -6.90
C PRO A 15 13.04 -8.76 -6.77
N PHE A 16 13.02 -7.99 -7.87
CA PHE A 16 12.45 -6.63 -7.98
C PHE A 16 13.21 -5.51 -7.24
N THR A 17 14.43 -5.77 -6.77
CA THR A 17 15.30 -4.71 -6.24
C THR A 17 16.07 -4.04 -7.37
N PRO A 18 15.93 -2.72 -7.57
CA PRO A 18 16.73 -2.00 -8.55
C PRO A 18 18.22 -2.07 -8.18
N THR A 19 19.04 -2.52 -9.13
CA THR A 19 20.49 -2.70 -8.94
C THR A 19 21.25 -1.37 -9.01
N ALA A 20 20.73 -0.41 -9.78
CA ALA A 20 21.24 0.95 -9.86
C ALA A 20 20.71 1.84 -8.71
N PRO A 21 21.43 2.92 -8.35
CA PRO A 21 20.88 3.97 -7.48
C PRO A 21 19.59 4.54 -8.09
N ILE A 22 18.54 4.64 -7.28
CA ILE A 22 17.24 5.17 -7.71
C ILE A 22 17.23 6.67 -7.42
N GLY A 23 17.20 7.49 -8.47
CA GLY A 23 16.97 8.93 -8.35
C GLY A 23 15.51 9.25 -8.04
N ARG A 24 15.19 10.55 -7.95
CA ARG A 24 13.82 10.99 -7.60
C ARG A 24 12.81 10.65 -8.70
N LYS A 25 13.21 10.83 -9.96
CA LYS A 25 12.33 10.62 -11.13
C LYS A 25 12.03 9.13 -11.30
N GLU A 26 13.04 8.30 -11.16
CA GLU A 26 12.97 6.85 -11.27
C GLU A 26 12.10 6.28 -10.14
N PHE A 27 12.25 6.80 -8.92
CA PHE A 27 11.40 6.42 -7.79
C PHE A 27 9.93 6.79 -8.03
N PHE A 28 9.67 8.01 -8.52
CA PHE A 28 8.32 8.47 -8.84
C PHE A 28 7.65 7.63 -9.93
N ILE A 29 8.37 7.38 -11.04
CA ILE A 29 7.89 6.52 -12.13
C ILE A 29 7.64 5.11 -11.61
N GLY A 30 8.55 4.55 -10.80
CA GLY A 30 8.38 3.25 -10.17
C GLY A 30 7.11 3.15 -9.33
N LEU A 31 6.85 4.14 -8.48
CA LEU A 31 5.63 4.19 -7.68
C LEU A 31 4.37 4.25 -8.55
N ILE A 32 4.37 5.05 -9.62
CA ILE A 32 3.24 5.11 -10.55
C ILE A 32 3.02 3.74 -11.19
N VAL A 33 4.08 3.11 -11.72
CA VAL A 33 3.99 1.80 -12.38
C VAL A 33 3.46 0.75 -11.41
N ILE A 34 4.01 0.66 -10.19
CA ILE A 34 3.55 -0.29 -9.16
C ILE A 34 2.07 -0.05 -8.86
N THR A 35 1.65 1.21 -8.71
CA THR A 35 0.26 1.56 -8.41
C THR A 35 -0.68 1.19 -9.56
N VAL A 36 -0.36 1.58 -10.79
CA VAL A 36 -1.17 1.31 -11.97
C VAL A 36 -1.28 -0.18 -12.24
N VAL A 37 -0.16 -0.91 -12.19
CA VAL A 37 -0.16 -2.37 -12.40
C VAL A 37 -0.98 -3.06 -11.32
N SER A 38 -0.79 -2.72 -10.04
CA SER A 38 -1.56 -3.32 -8.95
C SER A 38 -3.06 -3.03 -9.08
N PHE A 39 -3.42 -1.82 -9.51
CA PHE A 39 -4.81 -1.42 -9.73
C PHE A 39 -5.45 -2.18 -10.89
N LEU A 40 -4.79 -2.23 -12.06
CA LEU A 40 -5.27 -2.95 -13.23
C LEU A 40 -5.42 -4.44 -12.96
N PHE A 41 -4.45 -5.05 -12.27
CA PHE A 41 -4.56 -6.44 -11.84
C PHE A 41 -5.74 -6.65 -10.89
N SER A 42 -5.93 -5.78 -9.91
CA SER A 42 -7.05 -5.90 -8.96
C SER A 42 -8.41 -5.81 -9.64
N ILE A 43 -8.57 -4.87 -10.59
CA ILE A 43 -9.79 -4.76 -11.39
C ILE A 43 -9.98 -5.98 -12.28
N GLY A 44 -8.95 -6.36 -13.05
CA GLY A 44 -9.04 -7.50 -13.96
C GLY A 44 -9.44 -8.78 -13.24
N ILE A 45 -8.88 -9.01 -12.05
CA ILE A 45 -9.18 -10.16 -11.19
C ILE A 45 -10.62 -10.08 -10.68
N THR A 46 -11.08 -8.91 -10.23
CA THR A 46 -12.46 -8.71 -9.77
C THR A 46 -13.46 -8.96 -10.88
N VAL A 47 -13.17 -8.52 -12.11
CA VAL A 47 -14.03 -8.72 -13.28
C VAL A 47 -14.06 -10.20 -13.72
N LEU A 48 -12.92 -10.89 -13.69
CA LEU A 48 -12.80 -12.27 -14.18
C LEU A 48 -13.27 -13.32 -13.17
N LEU A 49 -13.01 -13.10 -11.88
CA LEU A 49 -13.22 -14.11 -10.82
C LEU A 49 -14.34 -13.73 -9.84
N GLY A 50 -14.97 -12.57 -10.01
CA GLY A 50 -15.98 -12.03 -9.11
C GLY A 50 -15.40 -11.46 -7.81
N GLU A 51 -16.22 -10.70 -7.08
CA GLU A 51 -15.80 -10.01 -5.84
C GLU A 51 -15.44 -10.96 -4.68
N SER A 52 -15.74 -12.25 -4.81
CA SER A 52 -15.60 -13.26 -3.76
C SER A 52 -14.20 -13.88 -3.65
N ASN A 53 -13.28 -13.61 -4.58
CA ASN A 53 -11.97 -14.26 -4.58
C ASN A 53 -10.92 -13.53 -3.71
N ILE A 54 -11.18 -13.50 -2.40
CA ILE A 54 -10.39 -12.83 -1.36
C ILE A 54 -8.93 -13.27 -1.36
N PHE A 55 -8.64 -14.54 -1.65
CA PHE A 55 -7.28 -15.09 -1.65
C PHE A 55 -6.40 -14.46 -2.72
N VAL A 56 -6.95 -14.23 -3.92
CA VAL A 56 -6.19 -13.66 -5.04
C VAL A 56 -5.94 -12.16 -4.83
N VAL A 57 -6.95 -11.42 -4.35
CA VAL A 57 -6.81 -10.01 -3.97
C VAL A 57 -5.79 -9.86 -2.84
N GLY A 58 -5.83 -10.76 -1.85
CA GLY A 58 -4.85 -10.81 -0.76
C GLY A 58 -3.42 -11.08 -1.24
N ALA A 59 -3.23 -12.01 -2.19
CA ALA A 59 -1.93 -12.29 -2.78
C ALA A 59 -1.35 -11.08 -3.53
N ILE A 60 -2.19 -10.37 -4.30
CA ILE A 60 -1.79 -9.14 -5.00
C ILE A 60 -1.39 -8.07 -3.99
N ALA A 61 -2.19 -7.86 -2.95
CA ALA A 61 -1.88 -6.90 -1.89
C ALA A 61 -0.54 -7.22 -1.19
N LEU A 62 -0.26 -8.51 -0.96
CA LEU A 62 1.00 -8.97 -0.38
C LEU A 62 2.19 -8.66 -1.28
N ILE A 63 2.11 -9.02 -2.57
CA ILE A 63 3.17 -8.76 -3.56
C ILE A 63 3.38 -7.25 -3.72
N ALA A 64 2.31 -6.48 -3.91
CA ALA A 64 2.39 -5.03 -4.08
C ALA A 64 3.01 -4.34 -2.87
N SER A 65 2.65 -4.76 -1.65
CA SER A 65 3.23 -4.24 -0.40
C SER A 65 4.73 -4.53 -0.33
N TYR A 66 5.15 -5.74 -0.71
CA TYR A 66 6.56 -6.13 -0.72
C TYR A 66 7.37 -5.34 -1.74
N VAL A 67 6.88 -5.22 -2.98
CA VAL A 67 7.56 -4.47 -4.04
C VAL A 67 7.68 -2.99 -3.65
N THR A 68 6.60 -2.38 -3.17
CA THR A 68 6.58 -0.97 -2.73
C THR A 68 7.55 -0.73 -1.57
N ALA A 69 7.57 -1.62 -0.57
CA ALA A 69 8.51 -1.54 0.54
C ALA A 69 9.95 -1.64 0.06
N THR A 70 10.25 -2.59 -0.83
CA THR A 70 11.60 -2.82 -1.38
C THR A 70 12.12 -1.60 -2.13
N TRP A 71 11.29 -1.00 -2.99
CA TRP A 71 11.62 0.22 -3.72
C TRP A 71 11.86 1.41 -2.78
N SER A 72 11.00 1.55 -1.77
CA SER A 72 11.09 2.63 -0.79
C SER A 72 12.35 2.52 0.09
N VAL A 73 12.70 1.30 0.52
CA VAL A 73 13.93 1.02 1.26
C VAL A 73 15.15 1.35 0.41
N LYS A 74 15.18 0.88 -0.83
CA LYS A 74 16.30 1.12 -1.74
C LYS A 74 16.52 2.63 -1.92
N ARG A 75 15.44 3.37 -2.20
CA ARG A 75 15.49 4.83 -2.31
C ARG A 75 15.95 5.51 -1.02
N PHE A 76 15.48 5.03 0.14
CA PHE A 76 15.92 5.57 1.43
C PHE A 76 17.41 5.35 1.68
N LEU A 77 17.94 4.18 1.33
CA LEU A 77 19.37 3.85 1.47
C LEU A 77 20.25 4.68 0.54
N ASP A 78 19.76 5.01 -0.66
CA ASP A 78 20.45 5.93 -1.58
C ASP A 78 20.52 7.37 -1.02
N ILE A 79 19.66 7.73 -0.05
CA ILE A 79 19.70 9.01 0.68
C ILE A 79 20.50 8.87 1.99
N ARG A 80 20.29 7.79 2.74
CA ARG A 80 20.90 7.49 4.06
C ARG A 80 21.44 6.05 4.12
N PRO A 81 22.67 5.81 3.64
CA PRO A 81 23.23 4.47 3.48
C PRO A 81 23.57 3.76 4.80
N GLU A 82 23.61 4.49 5.91
CA GLU A 82 23.94 3.95 7.25
C GLU A 82 22.74 3.25 7.93
N THR A 83 21.58 3.26 7.29
CA THR A 83 20.34 2.70 7.86
C THR A 83 20.32 1.17 7.79
N LYS A 84 19.76 0.52 8.81
CA LYS A 84 19.49 -0.93 8.83
C LYS A 84 18.40 -1.31 7.81
N ALA A 85 18.81 -1.64 6.59
CA ALA A 85 17.93 -1.94 5.46
C ALA A 85 16.85 -3.00 5.75
N ARG A 86 17.24 -4.15 6.33
CA ARG A 86 16.34 -5.27 6.62
C ARG A 86 15.22 -4.87 7.58
N LEU A 87 15.55 -4.13 8.63
CA LEU A 87 14.56 -3.66 9.60
C LEU A 87 13.59 -2.68 8.95
N LEU A 88 14.11 -1.73 8.16
CA LEU A 88 13.28 -0.76 7.44
C LEU A 88 12.33 -1.46 6.45
N GLN A 89 12.81 -2.49 5.74
CA GLN A 89 11.99 -3.25 4.79
C GLN A 89 10.85 -4.00 5.49
N ILE A 90 11.12 -4.64 6.63
CA ILE A 90 10.09 -5.34 7.41
C ILE A 90 9.03 -4.36 7.91
N VAL A 91 9.46 -3.23 8.47
CA VAL A 91 8.54 -2.21 9.00
C VAL A 91 7.67 -1.62 7.89
N LEU A 92 8.26 -1.24 6.75
CA LEU A 92 7.52 -0.70 5.62
C LEU A 92 6.59 -1.75 5.00
N PHE A 93 7.06 -2.98 4.82
CA PHE A 93 6.23 -4.08 4.30
C PHE A 93 5.00 -4.31 5.18
N ALA A 94 5.19 -4.44 6.49
CA ALA A 94 4.09 -4.62 7.44
C ALA A 94 3.13 -3.43 7.39
N SER A 95 3.65 -2.20 7.33
CA SER A 95 2.83 -0.99 7.29
C SER A 95 1.98 -0.90 6.02
N PHE A 96 2.58 -1.18 4.84
CA PHE A 96 1.84 -1.22 3.57
C PHE A 96 0.81 -2.35 3.54
N LEU A 97 1.15 -3.53 4.08
CA LEU A 97 0.23 -4.66 4.13
C LEU A 97 -0.98 -4.36 5.02
N VAL A 98 -0.75 -3.83 6.22
CA VAL A 98 -1.83 -3.41 7.13
C VAL A 98 -2.68 -2.31 6.48
N LEU A 99 -2.07 -1.34 5.80
CA LEU A 99 -2.81 -0.30 5.09
C LEU A 99 -3.72 -0.89 4.00
N ASN A 100 -3.24 -1.88 3.24
CA ASN A 100 -4.03 -2.58 2.23
C ASN A 100 -5.20 -3.36 2.84
N ILE A 101 -4.97 -4.08 3.95
CA ILE A 101 -6.03 -4.81 4.66
C ILE A 101 -7.11 -3.84 5.17
N LEU A 102 -6.71 -2.75 5.84
CA LEU A 102 -7.64 -1.74 6.34
C LEU A 102 -8.40 -1.06 5.20
N THR A 103 -7.72 -0.81 4.08
CA THR A 103 -8.36 -0.27 2.87
C THR A 103 -9.42 -1.21 2.33
N TYR A 104 -9.12 -2.51 2.23
CA TYR A 104 -10.08 -3.51 1.76
C TYR A 104 -11.31 -3.60 2.67
N ILE A 105 -11.11 -3.68 3.99
CA ILE A 105 -12.19 -3.68 4.98
C ILE A 105 -13.06 -2.41 4.83
N GLN A 106 -12.43 -1.23 4.76
CA GLN A 106 -13.16 0.03 4.64
C GLN A 106 -13.93 0.13 3.32
N VAL A 107 -13.40 -0.42 2.21
CA VAL A 107 -14.15 -0.48 0.93
C VAL A 107 -15.41 -1.32 1.08
N GLY A 108 -15.35 -2.48 1.76
CA GLY A 108 -16.53 -3.29 2.06
C GLY A 108 -17.57 -2.52 2.87
N MET A 109 -17.15 -1.88 3.96
CA MET A 109 -18.00 -1.03 4.80
C MET A 109 -18.66 0.12 4.01
N LEU A 110 -17.90 0.77 3.13
CA LEU A 110 -18.41 1.86 2.29
C LEU A 110 -19.41 1.36 1.24
N LYS A 111 -19.27 0.13 0.73
CA LYS A 111 -20.27 -0.47 -0.15
C LYS A 111 -21.60 -0.68 0.56
N GLU A 112 -21.57 -1.21 1.79
CA GLU A 112 -22.78 -1.37 2.62
C GLU A 112 -23.48 -0.03 2.88
N LEU A 113 -22.72 0.97 3.36
CA LEU A 113 -23.24 2.31 3.65
C LEU A 113 -23.78 3.01 2.40
N ARG A 114 -23.12 2.82 1.25
CA ARG A 114 -23.56 3.39 -0.02
C ARG A 114 -24.86 2.74 -0.49
N ALA A 115 -24.98 1.42 -0.44
CA ALA A 115 -26.22 0.73 -0.82
C ALA A 115 -27.41 1.21 0.04
N PHE A 116 -27.20 1.34 1.35
CA PHE A 116 -28.21 1.90 2.25
C PHE A 116 -28.54 3.37 1.91
N SER A 117 -27.52 4.21 1.70
CA SER A 117 -27.71 5.62 1.34
C SER A 117 -28.47 5.79 0.03
N ASP A 118 -28.12 5.02 -1.01
CA ASP A 118 -28.76 5.08 -2.32
C ASP A 118 -30.24 4.65 -2.22
N TYR A 119 -30.54 3.65 -1.38
CA TYR A 119 -31.92 3.26 -1.08
C TYR A 119 -32.71 4.37 -0.37
N VAL A 120 -32.15 4.99 0.67
CA VAL A 120 -32.81 6.09 1.41
C VAL A 120 -33.09 7.28 0.50
N VAL A 121 -32.17 7.62 -0.39
CA VAL A 121 -32.35 8.72 -1.36
C VAL A 121 -33.50 8.42 -2.34
N THR A 122 -33.67 7.16 -2.72
CA THR A 122 -34.65 6.76 -3.75
C THR A 122 -36.05 6.47 -3.18
N HIS A 123 -36.15 5.93 -1.96
CA HIS A 123 -37.40 5.44 -1.38
C HIS A 123 -37.84 6.22 -0.13
N GLY A 124 -37.00 7.10 0.41
CA GLY A 124 -37.25 7.82 1.64
C GLY A 124 -36.80 7.05 2.89
N LEU A 125 -36.56 7.79 3.97
CA LEU A 125 -36.12 7.21 5.24
C LEU A 125 -37.27 6.43 5.89
N GLY A 126 -37.03 5.17 6.24
CA GLY A 126 -38.03 4.31 6.90
C GLY A 126 -38.93 3.53 5.95
N ALA A 127 -38.64 3.52 4.65
CA ALA A 127 -39.28 2.61 3.71
C ALA A 127 -38.84 1.15 3.99
N ASP A 128 -39.80 0.23 3.93
CA ASP A 128 -39.57 -1.20 4.16
C ASP A 128 -38.71 -1.81 3.03
N GLY A 129 -37.72 -2.62 3.42
CA GLY A 129 -36.82 -3.31 2.49
C GLY A 129 -35.48 -2.62 2.26
N ALA A 130 -35.08 -1.68 3.13
CA ALA A 130 -33.74 -1.09 3.08
C ALA A 130 -32.63 -2.16 3.20
N PRO A 131 -31.52 -2.04 2.44
CA PRO A 131 -30.37 -2.93 2.58
C PRO A 131 -29.82 -2.91 4.01
N GLU A 132 -29.55 -4.07 4.58
CA GLU A 132 -28.96 -4.14 5.93
C GLU A 132 -27.52 -3.64 5.93
N VAL A 133 -27.19 -2.75 6.88
CA VAL A 133 -25.81 -2.40 7.21
C VAL A 133 -25.35 -3.31 8.35
N SER A 134 -24.21 -3.98 8.18
CA SER A 134 -23.76 -4.93 9.19
C SER A 134 -23.41 -4.24 10.52
N ALA A 135 -23.63 -4.93 11.64
CA ALA A 135 -23.22 -4.45 12.96
C ALA A 135 -21.71 -4.17 13.03
N PHE A 136 -20.92 -4.90 12.23
CA PHE A 136 -19.48 -4.68 12.09
C PHE A 136 -19.18 -3.32 11.46
N THR A 137 -19.85 -2.95 10.37
CA THR A 137 -19.71 -1.64 9.72
C THR A 137 -20.10 -0.50 10.66
N LEU A 138 -21.21 -0.63 11.39
CA LEU A 138 -21.67 0.40 12.32
C LEU A 138 -20.72 0.58 13.51
N SER A 139 -20.17 -0.51 14.05
CA SER A 139 -19.32 -0.47 15.24
C SER A 139 -17.86 -0.13 14.95
N TYR A 140 -17.34 -0.58 13.81
CA TYR A 140 -15.91 -0.50 13.48
C TYR A 140 -15.58 0.44 12.32
N GLY A 141 -16.57 1.03 11.65
CA GLY A 141 -16.35 1.97 10.53
C GLY A 141 -15.43 3.14 10.89
N THR A 142 -15.69 3.81 12.02
CA THR A 142 -14.86 4.92 12.50
C THR A 142 -13.47 4.45 12.95
N PRO A 143 -13.32 3.43 13.83
CA PRO A 143 -12.00 2.90 14.21
C PRO A 143 -11.13 2.47 13.01
N VAL A 144 -11.69 1.75 12.04
CA VAL A 144 -10.96 1.32 10.83
C VAL A 144 -10.51 2.52 10.01
N SER A 145 -11.38 3.52 9.83
CA SER A 145 -11.06 4.75 9.10
C SER A 145 -9.92 5.53 9.77
N ILE A 146 -9.95 5.66 11.10
CA ILE A 146 -8.89 6.34 11.87
C ILE A 146 -7.57 5.57 11.76
N ALA A 147 -7.58 4.26 11.99
CA ALA A 147 -6.38 3.43 11.92
C ALA A 147 -5.74 3.50 10.51
N ARG A 148 -6.56 3.43 9.46
CA ARG A 148 -6.11 3.59 8.08
C ARG A 148 -5.48 4.97 7.86
N ALA A 149 -6.12 6.03 8.34
CA ALA A 149 -5.63 7.40 8.17
C ALA A 149 -4.28 7.61 8.88
N VAL A 150 -4.13 7.13 10.12
CA VAL A 150 -2.87 7.26 10.88
C VAL A 150 -1.71 6.60 10.15
N ILE A 151 -1.89 5.36 9.68
CA ILE A 151 -0.85 4.63 8.94
C ILE A 151 -0.61 5.28 7.57
N GLY A 152 -1.68 5.62 6.85
CA GLY A 152 -1.62 6.18 5.51
C GLY A 152 -0.94 7.55 5.48
N ILE A 153 -1.22 8.43 6.42
CA ILE A 153 -0.60 9.76 6.51
C ILE A 153 0.89 9.63 6.80
N LEU A 154 1.30 8.77 7.74
CA LEU A 154 2.71 8.55 8.04
C LEU A 154 3.49 8.00 6.84
N LEU A 155 2.92 7.04 6.12
CA LEU A 155 3.51 6.50 4.90
C LEU A 155 3.55 7.55 3.77
N LEU A 156 2.52 8.38 3.63
CA LEU A 156 2.50 9.47 2.66
C LEU A 156 3.62 10.48 2.94
N ILE A 157 3.76 10.93 4.19
CA ILE A 157 4.85 11.82 4.61
C ILE A 157 6.20 11.19 4.28
N PHE A 158 6.38 9.90 4.61
CA PHE A 158 7.60 9.17 4.30
C PHE A 158 7.90 9.15 2.79
N VAL A 159 6.92 8.81 1.96
CA VAL A 159 7.06 8.80 0.49
C VAL A 159 7.37 10.20 -0.05
N LEU A 160 6.72 11.25 0.46
CA LEU A 160 7.02 12.64 0.09
C LEU A 160 8.47 13.01 0.40
N VAL A 161 8.99 12.59 1.55
CA VAL A 161 10.41 12.79 1.90
C VAL A 161 11.33 12.10 0.89
N LEU A 162 10.99 10.89 0.43
CA LEU A 162 11.77 10.15 -0.57
C LEU A 162 11.76 10.82 -1.94
N LEU A 163 10.64 11.45 -2.31
CA LEU A 163 10.48 12.21 -3.55
C LEU A 163 11.24 13.54 -3.52
N VAL A 164 11.26 14.23 -2.38
CA VAL A 164 11.86 15.57 -2.27
C VAL A 164 13.36 15.52 -1.96
N LYS A 165 13.88 14.55 -1.21
CA LYS A 165 15.31 14.53 -0.88
C LYS A 165 16.18 14.13 -2.08
N LYS A 166 17.34 14.78 -2.25
CA LYS A 166 18.31 14.38 -3.30
C LYS A 166 19.02 13.13 -2.80
N GLY A 167 19.23 12.14 -3.66
CA GLY A 167 20.13 11.02 -3.31
C GLY A 167 21.54 11.58 -3.08
N ARG A 168 22.32 10.96 -2.19
CA ARG A 168 23.75 11.31 -2.09
C ARG A 168 24.39 10.85 -3.40
N GLU A 169 24.99 11.78 -4.13
CA GLU A 169 25.88 11.45 -5.24
C GLU A 169 27.03 10.64 -4.63
N VAL A 170 27.12 9.36 -4.99
CA VAL A 170 28.32 8.57 -4.72
C VAL A 170 29.39 9.21 -5.59
N LYS A 171 30.28 10.01 -4.97
CA LYS A 171 31.53 10.40 -5.62
C LYS A 171 32.26 9.09 -5.91
N ASN A 172 32.25 8.68 -7.16
CA ASN A 172 33.21 7.71 -7.68
C ASN A 172 34.60 8.35 -7.66
#